data_AF-A0A6M3JTQ2-F1
#
_entry.id   AF-A0A6M3JTQ2-F1
#
_cell.length_a   1.000
_cell.length_b   1.000
_cell.length_c   1.000
_cell.angle_alpha   90.00
_cell.angle_beta   90.00
_cell.angle_gamma   90.00
#
_symmetry.space_group_name_H-M   'P 1'
#
loop_
_entity.id
_entity.type
_entity.pdbx_description
1 polymer ?
#
loop_
_entity_poly.entity_id
_entity_poly.type
_entity_poly.pdbx_seq_one_letter_code
_entity_poly.pdbx_strand_id
1 'polypeptide(L)' 'MPKALERKLKAEARKKGFTGKRANKYVYGTLRKTGWTPSTQKKGRHVSIHKGKKT' A
#
# COMPACT_ATOMS: atom_id res chain seq x y z
N MET A 1 5.07 0.40 -1.23
CA MET A 1 4.96 -0.33 0.05
C MET A 1 6.36 -0.62 0.53
N PRO A 2 6.71 -0.44 1.82
CA PRO A 2 8.07 -0.68 2.30
C PRO A 2 8.27 -2.20 2.39
N LYS A 3 8.97 -2.79 1.41
CA LYS A 3 9.10 -4.26 1.24
C LYS A 3 9.65 -4.95 2.48
N ALA A 4 10.63 -4.34 3.16
CA ALA A 4 11.23 -4.90 4.37
C ALA A 4 10.23 -4.98 5.54
N LEU A 5 9.48 -3.90 5.78
CA LEU A 5 8.49 -3.83 6.84
C LEU A 5 7.30 -4.75 6.54
N GLU A 6 6.86 -4.81 5.28
CA GLU A 6 5.82 -5.73 4.83
C GLU A 6 6.18 -7.20 5.11
N ARG A 7 7.42 -7.63 4.81
CA ARG A 7 7.88 -8.99 5.11
C ARG A 7 7.84 -9.31 6.59
N LYS A 8 8.26 -8.38 7.46
CA LYS A 8 8.20 -8.54 8.92
C LYS A 8 6.75 -8.68 9.39
N LEU A 9 5.87 -7.80 8.94
CA LEU A 9 4.44 -7.84 9.30
C LEU A 9 3.73 -9.09 8.78
N LYS A 10 4.11 -9.60 7.61
CA LYS A 10 3.61 -10.89 7.09
C LYS A 10 4.05 -12.06 7.98
N ALA A 11 5.30 -12.06 8.44
CA ALA A 11 5.78 -13.09 9.38
C ALA A 11 5.04 -13.02 10.72
N GLU A 12 4.82 -11.83 11.26
CA GLU A 12 4.00 -11.64 12.48
C GLU A 12 2.55 -12.08 12.28
N ALA A 13 1.95 -11.73 11.14
CA ALA A 13 0.60 -12.16 10.81
C ALA A 13 0.49 -13.69 10.80
N ARG A 14 1.48 -14.39 10.22
CA ARG A 14 1.54 -15.86 10.21
C ARG A 14 1.70 -16.42 11.63
N LYS A 15 2.57 -15.84 12.45
CA LYS A 15 2.71 -16.21 13.87
C LYS A 15 1.41 -16.05 14.65
N LYS A 16 0.60 -15.06 14.30
CA LYS A 16 -0.74 -14.82 14.87
C LYS A 16 -1.85 -15.70 14.27
N GLY A 17 -1.51 -16.61 13.35
CA GLY A 17 -2.49 -17.48 12.67
C GLY A 17 -3.34 -16.75 11.63
N PHE A 18 -2.98 -15.53 11.22
CA PHE A 18 -3.70 -14.81 10.17
C PHE A 18 -3.31 -15.33 8.79
N THR A 19 -4.32 -15.63 7.97
CA THR A 19 -4.14 -16.13 6.61
C THR A 19 -4.96 -15.30 5.61
N GLY A 20 -4.58 -15.37 4.33
CA GLY A 20 -5.28 -14.73 3.21
C GLY A 20 -5.60 -13.26 3.43
N LYS A 21 -6.89 -12.90 3.28
CA LYS A 21 -7.39 -11.52 3.42
C LYS A 21 -7.12 -10.94 4.81
N ARG A 22 -7.15 -11.77 5.86
CA ARG A 22 -6.94 -11.34 7.25
C ARG A 22 -5.50 -10.90 7.49
N ALA A 23 -4.53 -11.63 6.95
CA ALA A 23 -3.12 -11.24 6.99
C ALA A 23 -2.87 -9.94 6.23
N ASN A 24 -3.44 -9.80 5.03
CA ASN A 24 -3.30 -8.58 4.23
C ASN A 24 -3.90 -7.35 4.93
N LYS A 25 -5.06 -7.50 5.57
CA LYS A 25 -5.69 -6.43 6.36
C LYS A 25 -4.82 -6.02 7.55
N TYR A 26 -4.22 -6.98 8.26
CA TYR A 26 -3.29 -6.70 9.35
C TYR A 26 -2.08 -5.90 8.86
N VAL A 27 -1.40 -6.38 7.80
CA VAL A 27 -0.21 -5.71 7.24
C VAL A 27 -0.55 -4.28 6.79
N TYR A 28 -1.63 -4.12 6.03
CA TYR A 28 -2.06 -2.81 5.54
C TYR A 28 -2.44 -1.85 6.67
N GLY A 29 -3.20 -2.32 7.65
CA GLY A 29 -3.59 -1.53 8.82
C GLY A 29 -2.40 -1.08 9.65
N THR A 30 -1.42 -1.96 9.87
CA THR A 30 -0.21 -1.61 10.63
C THR A 30 0.64 -0.59 9.86
N LEU A 31 0.81 -0.76 8.54
CA LEU A 31 1.53 0.23 7.73
C LEU A 31 0.85 1.60 7.74
N ARG A 32 -0.49 1.66 7.73
CA ARG A 32 -1.22 2.93 7.87
C ARG A 32 -0.91 3.64 9.18
N LYS A 33 -0.79 2.89 10.28
CA LYS A 33 -0.44 3.44 11.61
C LYS A 33 0.97 3.99 11.65
N THR A 34 1.90 3.47 10.86
CA THR A 34 3.28 4.00 10.77
C THR A 34 3.40 5.21 9.85
N GLY A 35 2.28 5.84 9.44
CA GLY A 35 2.29 6.99 8.52
C GLY A 35 2.61 6.63 7.06
N TRP A 36 2.67 5.33 6.72
CA TRP A 36 2.92 4.94 5.34
C TRP A 36 1.71 5.24 4.46
N THR A 37 1.94 6.01 3.40
CA THR A 37 0.94 6.31 2.37
C THR A 37 1.28 5.54 1.09
N PRO A 38 0.32 4.81 0.50
CA PRO A 38 0.54 4.12 -0.77
C PRO A 38 0.83 5.12 -1.89
N SER A 39 1.68 4.71 -2.83
CA SER A 39 2.10 5.54 -3.96
C SER A 39 0.92 5.96 -4.86
N THR A 40 -0.15 5.16 -4.89
CA THR A 40 -1.38 5.47 -5.63
C THR A 40 -2.16 6.66 -5.04
N GLN A 41 -2.01 6.94 -3.75
CA GLN A 41 -2.66 8.07 -3.06
C GLN A 41 -1.70 9.23 -2.78
N LYS A 42 -0.42 9.12 -3.15
CA LYS A 42 0.49 10.26 -3.10
C LYS A 42 -0.04 11.30 -4.10
N LYS A 43 -0.73 12.33 -3.58
CA LYS A 43 -1.25 13.46 -4.35
C LYS A 43 -0.06 14.18 -4.97
N GLY A 44 0.17 13.94 -6.26
CA GLY A 44 1.35 14.44 -6.95
C GLY A 44 1.75 13.58 -8.14
N ARG A 45 0.79 13.22 -9.00
CA ARG A 45 1.14 12.99 -10.40
C ARG A 45 0.43 14.08 -11.18
N HIS A 46 1.21 15.06 -11.64
CA HIS A 46 0.83 15.94 -12.73
C HIS A 46 0.47 15.01 -13.90
N VAL A 47 -0.81 14.69 -14.03
CA VAL A 47 -1.30 13.98 -15.20
C VAL A 47 -1.26 15.05 -16.28
N SER A 48 -0.22 15.01 -17.11
CA SER A 48 -0.19 15.72 -18.38
C SER A 48 -1.30 15.09 -19.24
N ILE A 49 -2.55 15.42 -18.96
CA ILE A 49 -3.67 15.13 -19.84
C ILE A 49 -3.36 15.99 -21.06
N HIS A 50 -2.73 15.40 -22.08
CA HIS A 50 -2.65 15.99 -23.40
C HIS A 50 -4.09 16.19 -23.85
N LYS A 51 -4.58 17.42 -23.67
CA LYS A 51 -5.86 17.88 -24.17
C LYS A 51 -5.73 17.80 -25.69
N GLY A 52 -6.19 16.69 -26.27
CA GLY A 52 -6.11 16.44 -27.70
C GLY A 52 -6.82 17.57 -28.43
N LYS A 53 -6.03 18.46 -29.05
CA LYS A 53 -6.47 19.20 -30.22
C LYS A 53 -6.69 18.18 -31.34
N LYS A 54 -7.93 17.91 -31.72
CA LYS A 54 -8.29 17.46 -33.07
C LYS A 54 -9.66 18.09 -33.36
N THR A 55 -9.62 19.22 -34.06
CA THR A 55 -10.17 19.45 -35.41
C THR A 55 -11.64 19.80 -35.34
#